data_AF-A0A3D4YTS1-F1
#
_entry.id   AF-A0A3D4YTS1-F1
#
_cell.length_a   1.000
_cell.length_b   1.000
_cell.length_c   1.000
_cell.angle_alpha   90.00
_cell.angle_beta   90.00
_cell.angle_gamma   90.00
#
_symmetry.space_group_name_H-M   'P 1'
#
loop_
_entity.id
_entity.type
_entity.pdbx_description
1 polymer ?
#
loop_
_entity_poly.entity_id
_entity_poly.type
_entity_poly.pdbx_seq_one_letter_code
_entity_poly.pdbx_strand_id
1 'polypeptide(L)'
;MSNRRPVLLAAISVAAALAAGGCDKSVGPFEVLPPLEPSSLEPTAGSWRMILLTGPSQIAVAAPTPVASAAYTAELDAIKASQANLTDAQRQAIAYWSGGGVMRWNQILRELVARYNLPPAPKDEGGYPVP
;
A
#
# COMPACT_ATOMS: atom_id res chain seq x y z
N MET A 1 46.67 38.81 14.67
CA MET A 1 45.92 37.59 15.09
C MET A 1 44.40 37.84 15.24
N SER A 2 43.78 38.75 14.47
CA SER A 2 42.41 39.23 14.72
C SER A 2 41.29 38.47 13.99
N ASN A 3 41.53 37.93 12.78
CA ASN A 3 40.47 37.32 11.95
C ASN A 3 40.23 35.81 12.16
N ARG A 4 41.02 35.12 13.01
CA ARG A 4 40.89 33.66 13.17
C ARG A 4 39.65 33.23 13.95
N ARG A 5 39.21 34.05 14.93
CA ARG A 5 38.03 33.79 15.77
C ARG A 5 36.69 33.87 15.00
N PRO A 6 36.40 34.92 14.21
CA PRO A 6 35.14 34.99 13.46
C PRO A 6 35.06 33.91 12.37
N VAL A 7 36.19 33.54 11.76
CA VAL A 7 36.26 32.46 10.77
C VAL A 7 36.00 31.09 11.41
N LEU A 8 36.55 30.84 12.61
CA LEU A 8 36.28 29.59 13.35
C LEU A 8 34.81 29.47 13.75
N LEU A 9 34.21 30.56 14.23
CA LEU A 9 32.80 30.60 14.62
C LEU A 9 31.88 30.35 13.42
N ALA A 10 32.13 31.01 12.28
CA ALA A 10 31.37 30.78 11.05
C ALA A 10 31.50 29.33 10.55
N ALA A 11 32.70 28.73 10.61
CA ALA A 11 32.92 27.34 10.22
C ALA A 11 32.17 26.35 11.13
N ILE A 12 32.14 26.60 12.44
CA ILE A 12 31.37 25.78 13.40
C ILE A 12 29.87 25.91 13.14
N SER A 13 29.36 27.11 12.86
CA SER A 13 27.95 27.34 12.52
C SER A 13 27.53 26.62 11.24
N VAL A 14 28.37 26.65 10.19
CA VAL A 14 28.11 25.95 8.93
C VAL A 14 28.17 24.43 9.12
N ALA A 15 29.14 23.92 9.87
CA ALA A 15 29.24 22.49 10.17
C ALA A 15 28.03 21.97 11.00
N ALA A 16 27.57 22.77 11.98
CA ALA A 16 26.38 22.44 12.76
C ALA A 16 25.09 22.45 11.91
N ALA A 17 24.96 23.39 10.97
CA ALA A 17 23.85 23.43 10.03
C ALA A 17 23.85 22.23 9.06
N LEU A 18 25.03 21.82 8.58
CA LEU A 18 25.20 20.62 7.74
C LEU A 18 24.94 19.32 8.50
N ALA A 19 25.27 19.27 9.79
CA ALA A 19 25.01 18.10 10.65
C ALA A 19 23.53 17.97 11.06
N ALA A 20 22.81 19.10 11.19
CA ALA A 20 21.38 19.12 11.48
C ALA A 20 20.51 18.85 10.23
N GLY A 21 21.04 19.08 9.03
CA GLY A 21 20.42 18.73 7.75
C GLY A 21 20.64 17.28 7.35
N GLY A 22 20.40 16.32 8.25
CA GLY A 22 20.51 14.90 7.94
C GLY A 22 19.51 14.46 6.86
N CYS A 23 19.94 13.60 5.93
CA CYS A 23 19.02 12.95 4.99
C CYS A 23 18.07 12.00 5.73
N ASP A 24 16.78 12.32 5.71
CA ASP A 24 15.74 11.40 6.15
C ASP A 24 15.79 10.13 5.29
N LYS A 25 15.95 8.98 5.94
CA LYS A 25 15.89 7.65 5.31
C LYS A 25 14.52 7.00 5.48
N SER A 26 13.52 7.76 5.91
CA SER A 26 12.16 7.26 5.99
C SER A 26 11.70 6.85 4.58
N VAL A 27 11.30 5.59 4.49
CA VAL A 27 10.64 5.04 3.31
C VAL A 27 9.24 4.71 3.78
N GLY A 28 8.27 5.43 3.25
CA GLY A 28 6.88 5.20 3.57
C GLY A 28 5.98 5.66 2.44
N PRO A 29 4.71 5.22 2.45
CA PRO A 29 3.71 5.87 1.65
C PRO A 29 3.42 7.26 2.23
N PHE A 30 3.89 8.30 1.55
CA PHE A 30 3.55 9.69 1.87
C PHE A 30 2.17 10.11 1.32
N GLU A 31 1.56 9.22 0.55
CA GLU A 31 0.29 9.39 -0.14
C GLU A 31 -0.87 8.91 0.75
N VAL A 32 -1.82 9.81 1.02
CA VAL A 32 -3.08 9.47 1.68
C VAL A 32 -4.10 9.08 0.60
N LEU A 33 -4.59 7.84 0.66
CA LEU A 33 -5.64 7.35 -0.22
C LEU A 33 -7.01 7.65 0.41
N PRO A 34 -7.83 8.55 -0.17
CA PRO A 34 -9.21 8.73 0.27
C PRO A 34 -10.05 7.49 -0.09
N PRO A 35 -11.22 7.28 0.54
CA PRO A 35 -12.14 6.21 0.16
C PRO A 35 -12.41 6.22 -1.36
N LEU A 36 -12.30 5.05 -1.99
CA LEU A 36 -12.55 4.87 -3.41
C LEU A 36 -14.05 5.00 -3.67
N GLU A 37 -14.41 5.93 -4.55
CA GLU A 37 -15.78 6.06 -5.08
C GLU A 37 -15.90 5.25 -6.39
N PRO A 38 -16.70 4.17 -6.42
CA PRO A 38 -16.89 3.38 -7.64
C PRO A 38 -17.58 4.20 -8.73
N SER A 39 -17.02 4.23 -9.94
CA SER A 39 -17.58 5.01 -11.06
C SER A 39 -18.75 4.29 -11.74
N SER A 40 -18.67 2.97 -11.90
CA SER A 40 -19.70 2.14 -12.53
C SER A 40 -19.47 0.66 -12.23
N LEU A 41 -20.53 -0.14 -12.41
CA LEU A 41 -20.41 -1.59 -12.45
C LEU A 41 -19.86 -2.04 -13.80
N GLU A 42 -19.02 -3.07 -13.80
CA GLU A 42 -18.49 -3.69 -15.01
C GLU A 42 -19.05 -5.11 -15.16
N PRO A 43 -20.24 -5.27 -15.77
CA PRO A 43 -20.91 -6.57 -15.85
C PRO A 43 -20.18 -7.55 -16.76
N THR A 44 -19.30 -7.07 -17.65
CA THR A 44 -18.56 -7.93 -18.58
C THR A 44 -17.17 -8.30 -18.09
N ALA A 45 -16.78 -7.95 -16.85
CA ALA A 45 -15.48 -8.26 -16.26
C ALA A 45 -15.10 -9.75 -16.35
N GLY A 46 -16.08 -10.64 -16.28
CA GLY A 46 -15.88 -12.09 -16.43
C GLY A 46 -15.42 -12.54 -17.83
N SER A 47 -15.54 -11.68 -18.85
CA SER A 47 -15.14 -11.95 -20.24
C SER A 47 -13.79 -11.36 -20.62
N TRP A 48 -13.11 -10.70 -19.68
CA TRP A 48 -11.82 -10.08 -19.92
C TRP A 48 -10.76 -11.11 -20.32
N ARG A 49 -9.83 -10.68 -21.18
CA ARG A 49 -8.67 -11.50 -21.54
C ARG A 49 -7.76 -11.62 -20.32
N MET A 50 -7.64 -12.82 -19.80
CA MET A 50 -6.80 -13.13 -18.64
C MET A 50 -5.31 -13.10 -19.02
N ILE A 51 -4.46 -12.62 -18.11
CA ILE A 51 -3.00 -12.58 -18.30
C ILE A 51 -2.37 -13.94 -17.97
N LEU A 52 -2.77 -14.53 -16.83
CA LEU A 52 -2.20 -15.77 -16.29
C LEU A 52 -3.21 -16.92 -16.22
N LEU A 53 -4.48 -16.61 -15.91
CA LEU A 53 -5.51 -17.64 -15.76
C LEU A 53 -5.96 -18.16 -17.12
N THR A 54 -6.24 -19.46 -17.19
CA THR A 54 -6.83 -20.16 -18.33
C THR A 54 -8.28 -19.72 -18.62
N GLY A 55 -8.96 -19.14 -17.62
CA GLY A 55 -10.31 -18.59 -17.76
C GLY A 55 -10.85 -18.01 -16.44
N PRO A 56 -12.01 -17.34 -16.48
CA PRO A 56 -12.61 -16.68 -15.31
C PRO A 56 -13.03 -17.65 -14.20
N SER A 57 -13.22 -18.92 -14.53
CA SER A 57 -13.63 -19.98 -13.59
C SER A 57 -12.47 -20.87 -13.12
N GLN A 58 -11.20 -20.52 -13.41
CA GLN A 58 -10.05 -21.33 -12.98
C GLN A 58 -10.00 -21.48 -11.46
N ILE A 59 -10.42 -20.43 -10.73
CA ILE A 59 -10.56 -20.47 -9.27
C ILE A 59 -12.04 -20.64 -8.95
N ALA A 60 -12.42 -21.83 -8.49
CA ALA A 60 -13.81 -22.13 -8.15
C ALA A 60 -14.22 -21.40 -6.86
N VAL A 61 -15.32 -20.65 -6.93
CA VAL A 61 -15.98 -20.06 -5.77
C VAL A 61 -17.35 -20.72 -5.65
N ALA A 62 -17.67 -21.26 -4.47
CA ALA A 62 -18.96 -21.89 -4.23
C ALA A 62 -20.09 -20.85 -4.37
N ALA A 63 -21.21 -21.27 -4.94
CA ALA A 63 -22.39 -20.43 -4.99
C ALA A 63 -22.87 -20.11 -3.55
N PRO A 64 -23.35 -18.88 -3.29
CA PRO A 64 -23.88 -18.54 -1.99
C PRO A 64 -25.15 -19.34 -1.67
N THR A 65 -25.48 -19.44 -0.39
CA THR A 65 -26.75 -20.03 0.04
C THR A 65 -27.94 -19.22 -0.48
N PRO A 66 -29.13 -19.83 -0.65
CA PRO A 66 -30.31 -19.10 -1.10
C PRO A 66 -30.64 -17.93 -0.17
N VAL A 67 -31.03 -16.79 -0.73
CA VAL A 67 -31.33 -15.56 0.03
C VAL A 67 -32.51 -15.70 1.01
N ALA A 68 -33.39 -16.68 0.78
CA ALA A 68 -34.50 -17.01 1.67
C ALA A 68 -34.13 -18.05 2.76
N SER A 69 -32.88 -18.51 2.78
CA SER A 69 -32.43 -19.52 3.75
C SER A 69 -32.17 -18.91 5.11
N ALA A 70 -32.36 -19.72 6.16
CA ALA A 70 -32.01 -19.34 7.52
C ALA A 70 -30.52 -19.01 7.68
N ALA A 71 -29.64 -19.68 6.92
CA ALA A 71 -28.20 -19.41 6.92
C ALA A 71 -27.89 -18.00 6.40
N TYR A 72 -28.51 -17.60 5.28
CA TYR A 72 -28.35 -16.25 4.74
C TYR A 72 -28.85 -15.18 5.71
N THR A 73 -30.00 -15.40 6.36
CA THR A 73 -30.52 -14.47 7.39
C THR A 73 -29.55 -14.34 8.57
N ALA A 74 -28.99 -15.46 9.05
CA ALA A 74 -28.03 -15.44 10.15
C ALA A 74 -26.74 -14.69 9.80
N GLU A 75 -26.21 -14.86 8.59
CA GLU A 75 -25.05 -14.10 8.11
C GLU A 75 -25.33 -12.59 8.06
N LEU A 76 -26.52 -12.19 7.57
CA LEU A 76 -26.92 -10.79 7.52
C LEU A 76 -27.05 -10.17 8.92
N ASP A 77 -27.63 -10.90 9.87
CA ASP A 77 -27.75 -10.44 11.25
C ASP A 77 -26.39 -10.31 11.93
N ALA A 78 -25.45 -11.23 11.65
CA ALA A 78 -24.07 -11.13 12.12
C ALA A 78 -23.37 -9.88 11.57
N ILE A 79 -23.58 -9.53 10.29
CA ILE A 79 -23.04 -8.31 9.68
C ILE A 79 -23.62 -7.07 10.37
N LYS A 80 -24.94 -7.01 10.57
CA LYS A 80 -25.60 -5.87 11.26
C LYS A 80 -25.08 -5.70 12.69
N ALA A 81 -24.99 -6.80 13.45
CA ALA A 81 -24.45 -6.79 14.80
C ALA A 81 -22.98 -6.32 14.82
N SER A 82 -22.18 -6.77 13.85
CA SER A 82 -20.77 -6.33 13.73
C SER A 82 -20.67 -4.83 13.43
N GLN A 83 -21.50 -4.31 12.51
CA GLN A 83 -21.54 -2.88 12.18
C GLN A 83 -21.96 -2.02 13.37
N ALA A 84 -22.95 -2.47 14.15
CA ALA A 84 -23.42 -1.76 15.34
C ALA A 84 -22.35 -1.69 16.45
N ASN A 85 -21.43 -2.66 16.49
CA ASN A 85 -20.43 -2.81 17.54
C ASN A 85 -18.99 -2.61 17.04
N LEU A 86 -18.80 -1.84 15.95
CA LEU A 86 -17.47 -1.56 15.42
C LEU A 86 -16.60 -0.81 16.43
N THR A 87 -15.46 -1.41 16.77
CA THR A 87 -14.42 -0.78 17.58
C THR A 87 -13.64 0.27 16.79
N ASP A 88 -12.95 1.16 17.49
CA ASP A 88 -12.11 2.18 16.85
C ASP A 88 -11.02 1.58 15.97
N ALA A 89 -10.40 0.48 16.42
CA ALA A 89 -9.40 -0.24 15.63
C ALA A 89 -10.00 -0.81 14.32
N GLN A 90 -11.23 -1.33 14.37
CA GLN A 90 -11.92 -1.81 13.15
C GLN A 90 -12.29 -0.66 12.22
N ARG A 91 -12.73 0.50 12.76
CA ARG A 91 -13.00 1.70 11.96
C ARG A 91 -11.75 2.21 11.26
N GLN A 92 -10.62 2.21 11.96
CA GLN A 92 -9.32 2.56 11.39
C GLN A 92 -8.91 1.58 10.28
N ALA A 93 -9.11 0.27 10.49
CA ALA A 93 -8.83 -0.72 9.45
C ALA A 93 -9.72 -0.54 8.22
N ILE A 94 -11.03 -0.27 8.41
CA ILE A 94 -11.96 0.04 7.31
C ILE A 94 -11.49 1.29 6.55
N ALA A 95 -11.15 2.36 7.26
CA ALA A 95 -10.66 3.60 6.64
C ALA A 95 -9.31 3.40 5.92
N TYR A 96 -8.45 2.52 6.43
CA TYR A 96 -7.19 2.17 5.78
C TYR A 96 -7.43 1.43 4.46
N TRP A 97 -8.33 0.44 4.44
CA TRP A 97 -8.59 -0.35 3.24
C TRP A 97 -9.59 0.29 2.26
N SER A 98 -10.34 1.31 2.68
CA SER A 98 -11.31 2.00 1.82
C SER A 98 -10.68 2.72 0.63
N GLY A 99 -9.37 3.00 0.66
CA GLY A 99 -8.61 3.61 -0.44
C GLY A 99 -8.56 2.83 -1.77
N GLY A 100 -9.24 1.67 -1.84
CA GLY A 100 -9.26 0.80 -3.00
C GLY A 100 -8.13 -0.24 -2.95
N GLY A 101 -8.49 -1.52 -3.08
CA GLY A 101 -7.55 -2.63 -2.92
C GLY A 101 -6.36 -2.55 -3.87
N VAL A 102 -6.59 -2.24 -5.15
CA VAL A 102 -5.52 -2.13 -6.16
C VAL A 102 -4.51 -1.03 -5.78
N MET A 103 -4.99 0.15 -5.39
CA MET A 103 -4.13 1.28 -5.02
C MET A 103 -3.33 0.95 -3.75
N ARG A 104 -4.00 0.38 -2.74
CA ARG A 104 -3.34 0.00 -1.48
C ARG A 104 -2.24 -1.05 -1.69
N TRP A 105 -2.48 -2.08 -2.50
CA TRP A 105 -1.46 -3.08 -2.82
C TRP A 105 -0.28 -2.49 -3.60
N ASN A 106 -0.53 -1.58 -4.55
CA ASN A 106 0.54 -0.88 -5.26
C ASN A 106 1.38 0.00 -4.34
N GLN A 107 0.72 0.66 -3.39
CA GLN A 107 1.39 1.48 -2.39
C GLN A 107 2.32 0.64 -1.50
N ILE A 108 1.84 -0.51 -1.00
CA ILE A 108 2.65 -1.46 -0.23
C ILE A 108 3.84 -1.96 -1.07
N LEU A 109 3.61 -2.35 -2.33
CA LEU A 109 4.67 -2.80 -3.23
C LEU A 109 5.77 -1.74 -3.41
N ARG A 110 5.39 -0.49 -3.64
CA ARG A 110 6.35 0.63 -3.79
C ARG A 110 7.18 0.85 -2.53
N GLU A 111 6.57 0.74 -1.35
CA GLU A 111 7.30 0.83 -0.09
C GLU A 111 8.32 -0.31 0.02
N LEU A 112 7.91 -1.55 -0.27
CA LEU A 112 8.82 -2.71 -0.25
C LEU A 112 9.98 -2.53 -1.23
N VAL A 113 9.71 -2.12 -2.47
CA VAL A 113 10.75 -1.86 -3.48
C VAL A 113 11.74 -0.80 -3.00
N ALA A 114 11.25 0.33 -2.49
CA ALA A 114 12.12 1.40 -1.99
C ALA A 114 12.90 1.00 -0.74
N ARG A 115 12.30 0.19 0.15
CA ARG A 115 12.94 -0.27 1.39
C ARG A 115 14.06 -1.27 1.12
N TYR A 116 13.84 -2.21 0.21
CA TYR A 116 14.79 -3.28 -0.06
C TYR A 116 15.79 -2.93 -1.16
N ASN A 117 15.45 -2.01 -2.07
CA ASN A 117 16.29 -1.49 -3.15
C ASN A 117 17.15 -2.58 -3.81
N LEU A 118 16.51 -3.71 -4.15
CA LEU A 118 17.21 -4.89 -4.66
C LEU A 118 17.82 -4.56 -6.03
N PRO A 119 19.06 -5.03 -6.31
CA PRO A 119 19.61 -4.91 -7.65
C PRO A 119 18.71 -5.66 -8.65
N PRO A 120 18.75 -5.30 -9.95
CA PRO A 120 18.02 -6.04 -10.98
C PRO A 120 18.36 -7.53 -10.95
N ALA A 121 17.48 -8.40 -11.46
CA ALA A 121 17.83 -9.82 -11.55
C ALA A 121 19.15 -9.99 -12.34
N PRO A 122 20.07 -10.87 -11.88
CA PRO A 122 21.26 -11.19 -12.65
C PRO A 122 20.83 -11.80 -13.99
N LYS A 123 21.60 -11.54 -15.03
CA LYS A 123 21.49 -12.22 -16.33
C LYS A 123 21.68 -13.73 -16.11
N ASP A 124 21.23 -14.54 -17.07
CA ASP A 124 21.41 -16.01 -17.04
C ASP A 124 22.88 -16.43 -16.86
N GLU A 125 23.83 -15.56 -17.24
CA GLU A 125 25.28 -15.75 -17.06
C GLU A 125 25.84 -15.26 -15.70
N GLY A 126 24.99 -14.87 -14.74
CA GLY A 126 25.37 -14.55 -13.36
C GLY A 126 25.83 -13.10 -13.10
N GLY A 127 25.74 -12.21 -14.09
CA GLY A 127 26.11 -10.79 -13.94
C GLY A 127 24.91 -9.87 -13.77
N TYR A 128 25.02 -8.83 -12.93
CA TYR A 128 24.01 -7.79 -12.78
C TYR A 128 24.12 -6.75 -13.91
N PRO A 129 23.02 -6.26 -14.51
CA PRO A 129 23.08 -5.09 -15.37
C PRO A 129 23.46 -3.84 -14.54
N VAL A 130 24.33 -3.01 -15.12
CA VAL A 130 24.71 -1.71 -14.55
C VAL A 130 23.45 -0.83 -14.43
N PRO A 131 23.28 -0.02 -13.37
CA PRO A 131 22.21 0.96 -13.30
C PRO A 131 22.19 1.90 -14.51
#